data_AF-A0A8H6HTJ7-F1
#
_entry.id   AF-A0A8H6HTJ7-F1
#
_cell.length_a   1.000
_cell.length_b   1.000
_cell.length_c   1.000
_cell.angle_alpha   90.00
_cell.angle_beta   90.00
_cell.angle_gamma   90.00
#
_symmetry.space_group_name_H-M   'P 1'
#
loop_
_entity.id
_entity.type
_entity.pdbx_description
1 polymer ?
#
loop_
_entity_poly.entity_id
_entity_poly.type
_entity_poly.pdbx_seq_one_letter_code
_entity_poly.pdbx_strand_id
1 'polypeptide(L)'
;MDDKLIFDTLLIAGGVRDPDFLYPPKDVQALQRLLEAIESSSYDTLKKRTLVYYLLKWHQDGRENAFKIQYAIPPQFAALADAYWHLDAGSNVPKAVSILSDSRLNRDYASKIIRAISLSPQPGPLILKYVRTAKPPLVQPPDMLRYVVALAESSILEAWQYQRTFSEADEMRPRLFKRILDWSIPVLQPSALKSLISLPLSSFEQKLLNEHALKPQEDYDASAIATLQDLVCVRYIELGKYIEAIKMDRKFSASGFDGQESSDRRAMIRELYESLSPVEKQMVEVEIAPNRKEKSQLDSAPAPVLAESSNLSQSWEEVPVPENLNKSTSTPLRNIQIPPTPPVKCTSLH
;
A
#
# COMPACT_ATOMS: atom_id res chain seq x y z
N MET A 1 -8.38 12.61 -15.98
CA MET A 1 -7.42 12.87 -14.88
C MET A 1 -5.99 12.88 -15.42
N ASP A 2 -5.42 14.06 -15.66
CA ASP A 2 -5.48 14.74 -16.95
C ASP A 2 -4.05 14.74 -17.49
N ASP A 3 -3.86 14.48 -18.78
CA ASP A 3 -2.59 14.60 -19.52
C ASP A 3 -2.22 16.07 -19.77
N LYS A 4 -2.35 16.86 -18.69
CA LYS A 4 -2.11 18.30 -18.65
C LYS A 4 -0.83 18.58 -17.87
N LEU A 5 -0.04 19.50 -18.39
CA LEU A 5 1.17 20.03 -17.79
C LEU A 5 0.84 20.84 -16.52
N ILE A 6 1.85 21.14 -15.72
CA ILE A 6 1.71 22.01 -14.56
C ILE A 6 1.29 23.39 -15.03
N PHE A 7 1.85 23.88 -16.14
CA PHE A 7 1.47 25.16 -16.72
C PHE A 7 -0.02 25.25 -17.09
N ASP A 8 -0.61 24.19 -17.67
CA ASP A 8 -2.04 24.14 -17.97
C ASP A 8 -2.88 24.25 -16.69
N THR A 9 -2.40 23.62 -15.60
CA THR A 9 -3.05 23.71 -14.28
C THR A 9 -2.99 25.14 -13.73
N LEU A 10 -1.88 25.85 -13.95
CA LEU A 10 -1.75 27.26 -13.56
C LEU A 10 -2.68 28.17 -14.37
N LEU A 11 -2.81 27.93 -15.69
CA LEU A 11 -3.73 28.68 -16.55
C LEU A 11 -5.19 28.48 -16.12
N ILE A 12 -5.59 27.23 -15.86
CA ILE A 12 -6.95 26.90 -15.37
C ILE A 12 -7.22 27.59 -14.04
N ALA A 13 -6.27 27.53 -13.10
CA ALA A 13 -6.41 28.21 -11.81
C ALA A 13 -6.51 29.75 -11.95
N GLY A 14 -6.00 30.32 -13.04
CA GLY A 14 -6.16 31.73 -13.40
C GLY A 14 -7.50 32.06 -14.07
N GLY A 15 -8.35 31.06 -14.33
CA GLY A 15 -9.64 31.23 -15.02
C GLY A 15 -9.55 31.16 -16.54
N VAL A 16 -8.40 30.77 -17.11
CA VAL A 16 -8.27 30.53 -18.55
C VAL A 16 -8.94 29.20 -18.88
N ARG A 17 -9.95 29.24 -19.75
CA ARG A 17 -10.68 28.05 -20.20
C ARG A 17 -9.89 27.36 -21.30
N ASP A 18 -9.94 26.03 -21.30
CA ASP A 18 -9.38 25.15 -22.33
C ASP A 18 -7.91 25.46 -22.70
N PRO A 19 -6.96 25.35 -21.73
CA PRO A 19 -5.55 25.67 -21.96
C PRO A 19 -4.92 24.81 -23.07
N ASP A 20 -5.43 23.60 -23.28
CA ASP A 20 -4.94 22.63 -24.27
C ASP A 20 -4.97 23.17 -25.72
N PHE A 21 -5.83 24.16 -26.01
CA PHE A 21 -5.88 24.83 -27.33
C PHE A 21 -4.99 26.07 -27.42
N LEU A 22 -4.53 26.60 -26.29
CA LEU A 22 -3.71 27.81 -26.21
C LEU A 22 -2.22 27.50 -26.02
N TYR A 23 -1.91 26.40 -25.35
CA TYR A 23 -0.56 26.01 -25.01
C TYR A 23 -0.29 24.53 -25.40
N PRO A 24 0.85 24.22 -26.03
CA PRO A 24 1.93 25.14 -26.44
C PRO A 24 1.57 25.94 -27.72
N PRO A 25 1.92 27.23 -27.80
CA PRO A 25 1.67 28.04 -29.00
C PRO A 25 2.54 27.57 -30.17
N LYS A 26 1.92 27.38 -31.34
CA LYS A 26 2.59 26.86 -32.56
C LYS A 26 3.06 27.95 -33.51
N ASP A 27 2.48 29.15 -33.40
CA ASP A 27 2.78 30.31 -34.23
C ASP A 27 2.68 31.61 -33.41
N VAL A 28 3.08 32.73 -34.02
CA VAL A 28 3.08 34.04 -33.37
C VAL A 28 1.66 34.47 -32.98
N GLN A 29 0.65 34.13 -33.78
CA GLN A 29 -0.75 34.46 -33.48
C GLN A 29 -1.29 33.66 -32.29
N ALA A 30 -0.95 32.37 -32.16
CA ALA A 30 -1.28 31.58 -30.98
C ALA A 30 -0.58 32.11 -29.73
N LEU A 31 0.69 32.55 -29.84
CA LEU A 31 1.38 33.17 -28.72
C LEU A 31 0.70 34.47 -28.28
N GLN A 32 0.28 35.33 -29.23
CA GLN A 32 -0.48 36.55 -28.92
C GLN A 32 -1.79 36.21 -28.19
N ARG A 33 -2.57 35.24 -28.69
CA ARG A 33 -3.80 34.77 -28.02
C ARG A 33 -3.54 34.24 -26.61
N LEU A 34 -2.45 33.50 -26.40
CA LEU A 34 -2.07 33.01 -25.07
C LEU A 34 -1.70 34.17 -24.13
N LEU A 35 -0.97 35.17 -24.61
CA LEU A 35 -0.60 36.35 -23.82
C LEU A 35 -1.84 37.18 -23.46
N GLU A 36 -2.78 37.37 -24.39
CA GLU A 36 -4.07 38.02 -24.15
C GLU A 36 -4.93 37.24 -23.14
N ALA A 37 -4.94 35.91 -23.21
CA ALA A 37 -5.60 35.06 -22.22
C ALA A 37 -4.97 35.19 -20.83
N ILE A 38 -3.64 35.27 -20.74
CA ILE A 38 -2.94 35.53 -19.46
C ILE A 38 -3.27 36.94 -18.94
N GLU A 39 -3.29 37.95 -19.80
CA GLU A 39 -3.58 39.34 -19.40
C GLU A 39 -5.04 39.50 -18.91
N SER A 40 -5.98 38.80 -19.55
CA SER A 40 -7.39 38.78 -19.15
C SER A 40 -7.72 37.83 -18.00
N SER A 41 -6.74 37.06 -17.50
CA SER A 41 -6.94 36.14 -16.38
C SER A 41 -7.26 36.85 -15.06
N SER A 42 -7.82 36.10 -14.12
CA SER A 42 -8.16 36.55 -12.77
C SER A 42 -6.96 36.83 -11.86
N TYR A 43 -5.75 36.49 -12.32
CA TYR A 43 -4.54 36.71 -11.56
C TYR A 43 -4.17 38.19 -11.41
N ASP A 44 -3.44 38.48 -10.34
CA ASP A 44 -2.78 39.76 -10.15
C ASP A 44 -1.59 39.94 -11.11
N THR A 45 -1.18 41.19 -11.29
CA THR A 45 -0.11 41.57 -12.23
C THR A 45 1.18 40.77 -12.01
N LEU A 46 1.54 40.44 -10.77
CA LEU A 46 2.75 39.69 -10.47
C LEU A 46 2.67 38.24 -10.99
N LYS A 47 1.56 37.54 -10.74
CA LYS A 47 1.36 36.17 -11.23
C LYS A 47 1.29 36.14 -12.76
N LYS A 48 0.61 37.10 -13.39
CA LYS A 48 0.59 37.26 -14.86
C LYS A 48 2.00 37.38 -15.43
N ARG A 49 2.82 38.27 -14.87
CA ARG A 49 4.23 38.43 -15.26
C ARG A 49 5.05 37.17 -15.00
N THR A 50 4.76 36.42 -13.95
CA THR A 50 5.44 35.14 -13.65
C THR A 50 5.11 34.07 -14.69
N LEU A 51 3.87 34.02 -15.20
CA LEU A 51 3.50 33.13 -16.31
C LEU A 51 4.21 33.51 -17.61
N VAL A 52 4.34 34.81 -17.90
CA VAL A 52 5.13 35.26 -19.06
C VAL A 52 6.61 34.91 -18.88
N TYR A 53 7.17 35.11 -17.68
CA TYR A 53 8.53 34.68 -17.35
C TYR A 53 8.73 33.19 -17.61
N TYR A 54 7.79 32.35 -17.20
CA TYR A 54 7.79 30.91 -17.49
C TYR A 54 7.85 30.62 -18.99
N LEU A 55 7.02 31.30 -19.81
CA LEU A 55 7.02 31.13 -21.26
C LEU A 55 8.37 31.50 -21.89
N LEU A 56 9.00 32.57 -21.42
CA LEU A 56 10.30 33.01 -21.93
C LEU A 56 11.41 31.97 -21.71
N LYS A 57 11.29 31.12 -20.69
CA LYS A 57 12.29 30.06 -20.43
C LYS A 57 12.42 29.04 -21.55
N TRP A 58 11.37 28.84 -22.35
CA TRP A 58 11.43 27.90 -23.48
C TRP A 58 12.44 28.31 -24.55
N HIS A 59 12.81 29.60 -24.63
CA HIS A 59 13.83 30.08 -25.57
C HIS A 59 15.27 29.78 -25.14
N GLN A 60 15.52 29.59 -23.84
CA GLN A 60 16.84 29.27 -23.27
C GLN A 60 17.99 30.21 -23.68
N ASP A 61 17.69 31.48 -23.99
CA ASP A 61 18.66 32.47 -24.47
C ASP A 61 18.94 33.61 -23.47
N GLY A 62 18.41 33.51 -22.25
CA GLY A 62 18.66 34.46 -21.16
C GLY A 62 17.71 35.65 -21.11
N ARG A 63 16.79 35.80 -22.08
CA ARG A 63 15.82 36.90 -22.11
C ARG A 63 14.90 36.93 -20.88
N GLU A 64 14.66 35.76 -20.27
CA GLU A 64 13.89 35.63 -19.04
C GLU A 64 14.54 36.40 -17.88
N ASN A 65 15.88 36.50 -17.84
CA ASN A 65 16.58 37.20 -16.77
C ASN A 65 16.41 38.72 -16.86
N ALA A 66 16.48 39.27 -18.07
CA ALA A 66 16.19 40.68 -18.31
C ALA A 66 14.74 41.01 -17.92
N PHE A 67 13.79 40.17 -18.31
CA PHE A 67 12.38 40.32 -17.95
C PHE A 67 12.16 40.26 -16.43
N LYS A 68 12.79 39.30 -15.74
CA LYS A 68 12.74 39.16 -14.27
C LYS A 68 13.19 40.44 -13.56
N ILE A 69 14.28 41.06 -14.02
CA ILE A 69 14.83 42.30 -13.45
C ILE A 69 13.92 43.48 -13.77
N GLN A 70 13.54 43.65 -15.04
CA GLN A 70 12.70 44.76 -15.50
C GLN A 70 11.37 44.84 -14.73
N TYR A 71 10.76 43.69 -14.47
CA TYR A 71 9.47 43.60 -13.79
C TYR A 71 9.58 43.29 -12.29
N ALA A 72 10.81 43.28 -11.75
CA ALA A 72 11.11 43.01 -10.35
C ALA A 72 10.38 41.77 -9.79
N ILE A 73 10.37 40.66 -10.56
CA ILE A 73 9.73 39.42 -10.13
C ILE A 73 10.50 38.89 -8.91
N PRO A 74 9.83 38.68 -7.75
CA PRO A 74 10.51 38.24 -6.55
C PRO A 74 11.13 36.84 -6.74
N PRO A 75 12.28 36.55 -6.08
CA PRO A 75 13.02 35.31 -6.27
C PRO A 75 12.20 34.04 -6.06
N GLN A 76 11.23 34.05 -5.13
CA GLN A 76 10.37 32.90 -4.86
C GLN A 76 9.43 32.55 -6.02
N PHE A 77 8.91 33.56 -6.74
CA PHE A 77 8.03 33.35 -7.89
C PHE A 77 8.84 32.87 -9.11
N ALA A 78 10.01 33.47 -9.33
CA ALA A 78 10.93 33.03 -10.38
C ALA A 78 11.41 31.59 -10.12
N ALA A 79 11.82 31.27 -8.89
CA ALA A 79 12.25 29.91 -8.51
C ALA A 79 11.14 28.87 -8.68
N LEU A 80 9.90 29.21 -8.29
CA LEU A 80 8.77 28.30 -8.48
C LEU A 80 8.47 28.07 -9.96
N ALA A 81 8.48 29.14 -10.77
CA ALA A 81 8.33 29.04 -12.23
C ALA A 81 9.46 28.22 -12.86
N ASP A 82 10.70 28.39 -12.40
CA ASP A 82 11.87 27.62 -12.84
C ASP A 82 11.68 26.12 -12.56
N ALA A 83 11.22 25.78 -11.36
CA ALA A 83 10.98 24.41 -10.98
C ALA A 83 9.87 23.77 -11.83
N TYR A 84 8.75 24.46 -12.02
CA TYR A 84 7.65 23.97 -12.86
C TYR A 84 8.09 23.81 -14.31
N TRP A 85 8.92 24.71 -14.83
CA TRP A 85 9.41 24.61 -16.20
C TRP A 85 10.31 23.39 -16.37
N HIS A 86 11.22 23.14 -15.42
CA HIS A 86 12.05 21.94 -15.43
C HIS A 86 11.23 20.64 -15.38
N LEU A 87 10.11 20.62 -14.64
CA LEU A 87 9.20 19.48 -14.57
C LEU A 87 8.41 19.27 -15.88
N ASP A 88 7.80 20.33 -16.41
CA ASP A 88 6.99 20.27 -17.63
C ASP A 88 7.81 20.02 -18.90
N ALA A 89 9.01 20.61 -19.00
CA ALA A 89 9.94 20.35 -20.09
C ALA A 89 10.62 18.98 -19.97
N GLY A 90 10.47 18.28 -18.83
CA GLY A 90 11.20 17.05 -18.53
C GLY A 90 12.72 17.22 -18.47
N SER A 91 13.22 18.46 -18.40
CA SER A 91 14.65 18.78 -18.45
C SER A 91 15.18 19.05 -17.03
N ASN A 92 16.21 18.31 -16.62
CA ASN A 92 16.85 18.49 -15.32
C ASN A 92 15.87 18.45 -14.12
N VAL A 93 15.02 17.42 -14.08
CA VAL A 93 14.10 17.13 -12.95
C VAL A 93 14.79 17.16 -11.56
N PRO A 94 16.03 16.67 -11.38
CA PRO A 94 16.73 16.78 -10.09
C PRO A 94 16.92 18.22 -9.61
N LYS A 95 17.18 19.16 -10.54
CA LYS A 95 17.27 20.59 -10.21
C LYS A 95 15.93 21.15 -9.79
N ALA A 96 14.84 20.77 -10.46
CA ALA A 96 13.49 21.14 -10.06
C ALA A 96 13.18 20.73 -8.61
N VAL A 97 13.46 19.46 -8.27
CA VAL A 97 13.26 18.94 -6.91
C VAL A 97 14.14 19.67 -5.89
N SER A 98 15.37 20.05 -6.27
CA SER A 98 16.25 20.84 -5.40
C SER A 98 15.67 22.23 -5.10
N ILE A 99 15.11 22.90 -6.11
CA ILE A 99 14.45 24.20 -5.93
C ILE A 99 13.19 24.02 -5.06
N LEU A 100 12.35 23.04 -5.39
CA LEU A 100 11.13 22.73 -4.64
C LEU A 100 11.41 22.30 -3.20
N SER A 101 12.62 21.90 -2.85
CA SER A 101 13.00 21.58 -1.46
C SER A 101 13.06 22.83 -0.56
N ASP A 102 13.07 24.04 -1.11
CA ASP A 102 13.04 25.28 -0.30
C ASP A 102 11.68 25.49 0.36
N SER A 103 11.66 25.39 1.70
CA SER A 103 10.45 25.52 2.54
C SER A 103 9.68 26.84 2.38
N ARG A 104 10.31 27.88 1.82
CA ARG A 104 9.69 29.21 1.61
C ARG A 104 8.80 29.26 0.37
N LEU A 105 8.87 28.25 -0.49
CA LEU A 105 8.04 28.19 -1.69
C LEU A 105 6.67 27.63 -1.35
N ASN A 106 5.62 28.24 -1.92
CA ASN A 106 4.28 27.68 -1.89
C ASN A 106 4.16 26.53 -2.92
N ARG A 107 3.55 25.40 -2.56
CA ARG A 107 3.62 24.12 -3.29
C ARG A 107 2.25 23.46 -3.46
N ASP A 108 1.26 24.24 -3.88
CA ASP A 108 -0.15 23.85 -3.94
C ASP A 108 -0.49 22.74 -4.96
N TYR A 109 0.48 22.20 -5.69
CA TYR A 109 0.28 21.19 -6.75
C TYR A 109 1.08 19.89 -6.53
N ALA A 110 1.16 19.41 -5.29
CA ALA A 110 1.94 18.23 -4.91
C ALA A 110 1.69 17.00 -5.80
N SER A 111 0.43 16.68 -6.10
CA SER A 111 0.08 15.53 -6.96
C SER A 111 0.64 15.65 -8.37
N LYS A 112 0.56 16.84 -8.97
CA LYS A 112 1.13 17.11 -10.30
C LYS A 112 2.65 17.04 -10.29
N ILE A 113 3.29 17.56 -9.24
CA ILE A 113 4.74 17.49 -9.05
C ILE A 113 5.19 16.02 -8.93
N ILE A 114 4.56 15.22 -8.06
CA ILE A 114 4.89 13.80 -7.88
C ILE A 114 4.68 13.02 -9.17
N ARG A 115 3.58 13.30 -9.91
CA ARG A 115 3.35 12.72 -11.23
C ARG A 115 4.46 13.09 -12.22
N ALA A 116 4.83 14.36 -12.32
CA ALA A 116 5.90 14.80 -13.23
C ALA A 116 7.24 14.14 -12.89
N ILE A 117 7.60 14.04 -11.61
CA ILE A 117 8.80 13.33 -11.16
C ILE A 117 8.71 11.84 -11.53
N SER A 118 7.53 11.22 -11.43
CA SER A 118 7.34 9.80 -11.76
C SER A 118 7.56 9.45 -13.23
N LEU A 119 7.56 10.45 -14.12
CA LEU A 119 7.86 10.27 -15.55
C LEU A 119 9.38 10.33 -15.85
N SER A 120 10.20 10.69 -14.85
CA SER A 120 11.65 10.76 -15.01
C SER A 120 12.30 9.36 -14.99
N PRO A 121 13.53 9.20 -15.52
CA PRO A 121 14.20 7.90 -15.56
C PRO A 121 14.49 7.26 -14.20
N GLN A 122 14.64 8.07 -13.15
CA GLN A 122 14.99 7.62 -11.79
C GLN A 122 14.08 8.32 -10.77
N PRO A 123 12.80 7.92 -10.69
CA PRO A 123 11.80 8.66 -9.93
C PRO A 123 11.93 8.48 -8.41
N GLY A 124 12.32 7.30 -7.92
CA GLY A 124 12.34 6.96 -6.49
C GLY A 124 13.11 7.95 -5.62
N PRO A 125 14.43 8.13 -5.83
CA PRO A 125 15.25 9.04 -5.03
C PRO A 125 14.74 10.49 -5.07
N LEU A 126 14.17 10.92 -6.21
CA LEU A 126 13.64 12.26 -6.39
C LEU A 126 12.31 12.47 -5.65
N ILE A 127 11.41 11.49 -5.70
CA ILE A 127 10.16 11.51 -4.93
C ILE A 127 10.48 11.50 -3.43
N LEU A 128 11.40 10.64 -2.98
CA LEU A 128 11.82 10.61 -1.58
C LEU A 128 12.39 11.95 -1.12
N LYS A 129 13.29 12.54 -1.92
CA LYS A 129 13.86 13.86 -1.62
C LYS A 129 12.75 14.90 -1.50
N TYR A 130 11.86 14.99 -2.49
CA TYR A 130 10.75 15.93 -2.47
C TYR A 130 9.84 15.74 -1.25
N VAL A 131 9.36 14.53 -0.99
CA VAL A 131 8.42 14.29 0.12
C VAL A 131 9.08 14.55 1.48
N ARG A 132 10.34 14.17 1.67
CA ARG A 132 11.06 14.35 2.95
C ARG A 132 11.39 15.82 3.23
N THR A 133 11.78 16.60 2.21
CA THR A 133 12.16 18.01 2.39
C THR A 133 10.96 18.95 2.32
N ALA A 134 10.06 18.74 1.36
CA ALA A 134 8.94 19.62 1.13
C ALA A 134 7.71 19.30 2.00
N LYS A 135 7.61 18.05 2.50
CA LYS A 135 6.48 17.54 3.30
C LYS A 135 5.12 17.94 2.73
N PRO A 136 4.85 17.67 1.42
CA PRO A 136 3.57 17.99 0.84
C PRO A 136 2.46 17.14 1.47
N PRO A 137 1.21 17.64 1.52
CA PRO A 137 0.08 16.82 1.92
C PRO A 137 -0.17 15.71 0.87
N LEU A 138 0.10 14.47 1.24
CA LEU A 138 -0.20 13.31 0.41
C LEU A 138 -1.64 12.86 0.66
N VAL A 139 -2.59 13.45 -0.07
CA VAL A 139 -4.03 13.13 0.09
C VAL A 139 -4.49 12.15 -0.97
N GLN A 140 -3.97 12.25 -2.19
CA GLN A 140 -4.43 11.44 -3.31
C GLN A 140 -3.84 10.02 -3.23
N PRO A 141 -4.68 8.96 -3.30
CA PRO A 141 -4.21 7.58 -3.36
C PRO A 141 -3.08 7.32 -4.38
N PRO A 142 -3.13 7.81 -5.64
CA PRO A 142 -2.05 7.57 -6.61
C PRO A 142 -0.70 8.18 -6.20
N ASP A 143 -0.68 9.23 -5.37
CA ASP A 143 0.56 9.83 -4.88
C ASP A 143 1.16 8.99 -3.76
N MET A 144 0.31 8.51 -2.84
CA MET A 144 0.72 7.59 -1.78
C MET A 144 1.28 6.28 -2.35
N LEU A 145 0.65 5.74 -3.40
CA LEU A 145 1.12 4.54 -4.10
C LEU A 145 2.47 4.76 -4.80
N ARG A 146 2.74 5.95 -5.35
CA ARG A 146 4.06 6.29 -5.91
C ARG A 146 5.11 6.44 -4.81
N TYR A 147 4.73 7.08 -3.71
CA TYR A 147 5.62 7.28 -2.58
C TYR A 147 6.03 5.96 -1.91
N VAL A 148 5.10 5.01 -1.73
CA VAL A 148 5.43 3.71 -1.13
C VAL A 148 6.36 2.87 -2.01
N VAL A 149 6.23 2.96 -3.33
CA VAL A 149 7.18 2.33 -4.26
C VAL A 149 8.56 2.97 -4.14
N ALA A 150 8.62 4.31 -4.13
CA ALA A 150 9.88 5.03 -3.92
C ALA A 150 10.55 4.68 -2.59
N LEU A 151 9.76 4.46 -1.53
CA LEU A 151 10.26 3.95 -0.25
C LEU A 151 10.78 2.52 -0.40
N ALA A 152 10.05 1.63 -1.06
CA ALA A 152 10.44 0.23 -1.22
C ALA A 152 11.75 0.09 -2.00
N GLU A 153 11.98 0.93 -3.03
CA GLU A 153 13.23 1.04 -3.77
C GLU A 153 14.44 1.36 -2.87
N SER A 154 14.24 2.17 -1.83
CA SER A 154 15.30 2.52 -0.87
C SER A 154 15.40 1.53 0.28
N SER A 155 14.26 1.12 0.85
CA SER A 155 14.15 0.23 1.99
C SER A 155 12.71 -0.27 2.14
N ILE A 156 12.53 -1.58 2.00
CA ILE A 156 11.23 -2.24 2.23
C ILE A 156 10.73 -2.02 3.66
N LEU A 157 11.62 -1.95 4.63
CA LEU A 157 11.24 -1.69 6.02
C LEU A 157 10.56 -0.33 6.16
N GLU A 158 11.08 0.70 5.49
CA GLU A 158 10.46 2.05 5.53
C GLU A 158 9.09 2.06 4.83
N ALA A 159 8.97 1.38 3.68
CA ALA A 159 7.69 1.23 2.98
C ALA A 159 6.65 0.51 3.84
N TRP A 160 7.08 -0.55 4.54
CA TRP A 160 6.23 -1.29 5.46
C TRP A 160 5.86 -0.49 6.72
N GLN A 161 6.77 0.31 7.27
CA GLN A 161 6.45 1.21 8.38
C GLN A 161 5.45 2.29 7.93
N TYR A 162 5.59 2.79 6.70
CA TYR A 162 4.67 3.79 6.15
C TYR A 162 3.24 3.26 6.05
N GLN A 163 3.01 2.04 5.54
CA GLN A 163 1.63 1.50 5.50
C GLN A 163 1.03 1.32 6.90
N ARG A 164 1.84 1.06 7.94
CA ARG A 164 1.36 0.96 9.33
C ARG A 164 0.94 2.28 9.96
N THR A 165 1.23 3.41 9.31
CA THR A 165 0.69 4.71 9.74
C THR A 165 -0.83 4.80 9.52
N PHE A 166 -1.38 3.92 8.69
CA PHE A 166 -2.81 3.80 8.43
C PHE A 166 -3.44 2.72 9.35
N SER A 167 -4.70 2.94 9.72
CA SER A 167 -5.48 1.96 10.49
C SER A 167 -5.76 0.70 9.67
N GLU A 168 -6.00 -0.45 10.32
CA GLU A 168 -6.45 -1.68 9.65
C GLU A 168 -7.83 -1.53 9.00
N ALA A 169 -8.65 -0.60 9.49
CA ALA A 169 -9.96 -0.29 8.91
C ALA A 169 -9.87 0.62 7.67
N ASP A 170 -8.70 1.22 7.39
CA ASP A 170 -8.51 2.09 6.25
C ASP A 170 -8.26 1.27 4.98
N GLU A 171 -9.03 1.55 3.92
CA GLU A 171 -8.88 0.91 2.61
C GLU A 171 -7.51 1.14 1.96
N MET A 172 -6.79 2.20 2.35
CA MET A 172 -5.47 2.49 1.80
C MET A 172 -4.40 1.53 2.30
N ARG A 173 -4.49 1.03 3.54
CA ARG A 173 -3.49 0.11 4.10
C ARG A 173 -3.30 -1.17 3.28
N PRO A 174 -4.36 -1.94 2.92
CA PRO A 174 -4.20 -3.12 2.08
C PRO A 174 -3.70 -2.77 0.68
N ARG A 175 -4.12 -1.63 0.11
CA ARG A 175 -3.65 -1.17 -1.21
C ARG A 175 -2.16 -0.85 -1.21
N LEU A 176 -1.65 -0.19 -0.17
CA LEU A 176 -0.24 0.11 0.00
C LEU A 176 0.58 -1.16 0.20
N PHE A 177 0.12 -2.08 1.06
CA PHE A 177 0.80 -3.35 1.29
C PHE A 177 0.89 -4.19 0.02
N LYS A 178 -0.23 -4.34 -0.71
CA LYS A 178 -0.24 -5.01 -2.02
C LYS A 178 0.74 -4.36 -2.98
N ARG A 179 0.78 -3.02 -3.04
CA ARG A 179 1.71 -2.30 -3.91
C ARG A 179 3.19 -2.55 -3.60
N ILE A 180 3.54 -2.74 -2.33
CA ILE A 180 4.91 -3.14 -1.93
C ILE A 180 5.23 -4.52 -2.49
N LEU A 181 4.31 -5.49 -2.36
CA LEU A 181 4.47 -6.83 -2.91
C LEU A 181 4.60 -6.79 -4.44
N ASP A 182 3.73 -6.04 -5.11
CA ASP A 182 3.76 -5.88 -6.58
C ASP A 182 5.09 -5.30 -7.09
N TRP A 183 5.78 -4.50 -6.27
CA TRP A 183 7.10 -4.00 -6.63
C TRP A 183 8.21 -5.03 -6.37
N SER A 184 8.12 -5.80 -5.28
CA SER A 184 9.18 -6.73 -4.86
C SER A 184 9.22 -8.07 -5.60
N ILE A 185 8.10 -8.53 -6.16
CA ILE A 185 7.98 -9.89 -6.71
C ILE A 185 8.43 -9.98 -8.19
N PRO A 186 7.99 -9.09 -9.11
CA PRO A 186 8.27 -9.28 -10.55
C PRO A 186 9.73 -9.00 -10.89
N VAL A 187 10.34 -8.04 -10.20
CA VAL A 187 11.77 -7.76 -10.31
C VAL A 187 12.42 -8.61 -9.23
N LEU A 188 12.89 -9.81 -9.57
CA LEU A 188 13.54 -10.79 -8.69
C LEU A 188 14.72 -10.19 -7.91
N GLN A 189 14.46 -9.31 -6.93
CA GLN A 189 15.47 -8.67 -6.11
C GLN A 189 15.65 -9.53 -4.86
N PRO A 190 16.75 -10.29 -4.74
CA PRO A 190 16.91 -11.21 -3.62
C PRO A 190 17.01 -10.48 -2.28
N SER A 191 17.51 -9.23 -2.28
CA SER A 191 17.54 -8.35 -1.11
C SER A 191 16.14 -7.98 -0.63
N ALA A 192 15.23 -7.72 -1.56
CA ALA A 192 13.84 -7.39 -1.28
C ALA A 192 13.12 -8.56 -0.62
N LEU A 193 13.23 -9.75 -1.22
CA LEU A 193 12.61 -10.97 -0.71
C LEU A 193 13.14 -11.36 0.67
N LYS A 194 14.47 -11.31 0.89
CA LYS A 194 15.07 -11.56 2.21
C LYS A 194 14.55 -10.59 3.28
N SER A 195 14.38 -9.32 2.91
CA SER A 195 13.81 -8.32 3.82
C SER A 195 12.36 -8.65 4.14
N LEU A 196 11.54 -9.02 3.14
CA LEU A 196 10.14 -9.42 3.34
C LEU A 196 9.98 -10.65 4.25
N ILE A 197 10.86 -11.65 4.15
CA ILE A 197 10.86 -12.82 5.03
C ILE A 197 11.09 -12.39 6.49
N SER A 198 12.02 -11.48 6.73
CA SER A 198 12.37 -11.04 8.09
C SER A 198 11.43 -10.01 8.72
N LEU A 199 10.49 -9.42 7.96
CA LEU A 199 9.53 -8.47 8.51
C LEU A 199 8.60 -9.13 9.55
N PRO A 200 8.26 -8.47 10.67
CA PRO A 200 7.30 -9.00 11.64
C PRO A 200 5.86 -8.65 11.25
N LEU A 201 5.30 -9.37 10.27
CA LEU A 201 3.94 -9.15 9.80
C LEU A 201 2.89 -9.39 10.90
N SER A 202 1.89 -8.51 10.97
CA SER A 202 0.69 -8.72 11.79
C SER A 202 -0.19 -9.84 11.21
N SER A 203 -1.16 -10.32 11.97
CA SER A 203 -2.17 -11.27 11.46
C SER A 203 -2.92 -10.71 10.25
N PHE A 204 -3.23 -9.41 10.25
CA PHE A 204 -3.83 -8.69 9.14
C PHE A 204 -2.94 -8.72 7.88
N GLU A 205 -1.67 -8.33 8.01
CA GLU A 205 -0.72 -8.32 6.88
C GLU A 205 -0.44 -9.72 6.36
N GLN A 206 -0.33 -10.71 7.25
CA GLN A 206 -0.14 -12.11 6.86
C GLN A 206 -1.35 -12.64 6.08
N LYS A 207 -2.57 -12.27 6.47
CA LYS A 207 -3.78 -12.61 5.73
C LYS A 207 -3.78 -12.01 4.34
N LEU A 208 -3.43 -10.72 4.21
CA LEU A 208 -3.30 -10.06 2.90
C LEU A 208 -2.26 -10.73 2.00
N LEU A 209 -1.11 -11.12 2.56
CA LEU A 209 -0.07 -11.83 1.82
C LEU A 209 -0.59 -13.19 1.32
N ASN A 210 -1.27 -13.96 2.17
CA ASN A 210 -1.87 -15.24 1.76
C ASN A 210 -2.92 -15.05 0.66
N GLU A 211 -3.78 -14.03 0.78
CA GLU A 211 -4.82 -13.73 -0.21
C GLU A 211 -4.20 -13.33 -1.56
N HIS A 212 -3.14 -12.54 -1.55
CA HIS A 212 -2.40 -12.15 -2.75
C HIS A 212 -1.69 -13.34 -3.40
N ALA A 213 -1.17 -14.28 -2.62
CA ALA A 213 -0.55 -15.52 -3.14
C ALA A 213 -1.57 -16.52 -3.72
N LEU A 214 -2.80 -16.54 -3.18
CA LEU A 214 -3.90 -17.38 -3.70
C LEU A 214 -4.54 -16.80 -4.96
N LYS A 215 -4.59 -15.48 -5.05
CA LYS A 215 -5.15 -14.74 -6.19
C LYS A 215 -4.10 -13.75 -6.71
N PRO A 216 -3.06 -14.24 -7.40
CA PRO A 216 -2.04 -13.37 -7.99
C PRO A 216 -2.66 -12.46 -9.07
N GLN A 217 -1.97 -11.37 -9.38
CA GLN A 217 -2.40 -10.52 -10.50
C GLN A 217 -2.14 -11.22 -11.84
N GLU A 218 -2.97 -10.92 -12.84
CA GLU A 218 -2.87 -11.50 -14.20
C GLU A 218 -1.54 -11.15 -14.89
N ASP A 219 -0.90 -10.05 -14.49
CA ASP A 219 0.37 -9.57 -15.04
C ASP A 219 1.60 -10.36 -14.55
N TYR A 220 1.44 -11.31 -13.63
CA TYR A 220 2.56 -12.06 -13.07
C TYR A 220 2.92 -13.27 -13.93
N ASP A 221 4.22 -13.39 -14.23
CA ASP A 221 4.78 -14.60 -14.82
C ASP A 221 4.65 -15.79 -13.85
N ALA A 222 4.62 -17.01 -14.39
CA ALA A 222 4.54 -18.23 -13.58
C ALA A 222 5.65 -18.30 -12.52
N SER A 223 6.84 -17.75 -12.82
CA SER A 223 7.97 -17.67 -11.90
C SER A 223 7.76 -16.70 -10.74
N ALA A 224 7.17 -15.54 -11.02
CA ALA A 224 6.80 -14.57 -10.01
C ALA A 224 5.74 -15.14 -9.05
N ILE A 225 4.77 -15.89 -9.58
CA ILE A 225 3.75 -16.58 -8.79
C ILE A 225 4.38 -17.66 -7.90
N ALA A 226 5.27 -18.49 -8.45
CA ALA A 226 5.96 -19.52 -7.68
C ALA A 226 6.79 -18.89 -6.54
N THR A 227 7.54 -17.83 -6.83
CA THR A 227 8.35 -17.08 -5.85
C THR A 227 7.48 -16.49 -4.72
N LEU A 228 6.30 -15.96 -5.05
CA LEU A 228 5.35 -15.45 -4.05
C LEU A 228 4.81 -16.58 -3.15
N GLN A 229 4.51 -17.74 -3.72
CA GLN A 229 4.05 -18.91 -2.96
C GLN A 229 5.17 -19.46 -2.06
N ASP A 230 6.40 -19.52 -2.58
CA ASP A 230 7.58 -19.92 -1.82
C ASP A 230 7.84 -18.98 -0.65
N LEU A 231 7.73 -17.66 -0.87
CA LEU A 231 7.84 -16.64 0.17
C LEU A 231 6.85 -16.91 1.32
N VAL A 232 5.60 -17.27 1.01
CA VAL A 232 4.59 -17.59 2.03
C VAL A 232 4.96 -18.85 2.80
N CYS A 233 5.31 -19.93 2.11
CA CYS A 233 5.64 -21.21 2.74
C CYS A 233 6.92 -21.12 3.60
N VAL A 234 8.00 -20.56 3.06
CA VAL A 234 9.27 -20.35 3.78
C VAL A 234 9.03 -19.50 5.03
N ARG A 235 8.22 -18.44 4.92
CA ARG A 235 7.91 -17.60 6.08
C ARG A 235 7.17 -18.35 7.19
N TYR A 236 6.21 -19.21 6.86
CA TYR A 236 5.54 -20.04 7.87
C TYR A 236 6.52 -21.02 8.53
N ILE A 237 7.43 -21.60 7.76
CA ILE A 237 8.47 -22.52 8.26
C ILE A 237 9.41 -21.80 9.23
N GLU A 238 9.90 -20.61 8.87
CA GLU A 238 10.76 -19.77 9.73
C GLU A 238 10.06 -19.34 11.03
N LEU A 239 8.72 -19.19 10.99
CA LEU A 239 7.91 -18.89 12.18
C LEU A 239 7.54 -20.14 12.99
N GLY A 240 7.97 -21.35 12.59
CA GLY A 240 7.62 -22.62 13.24
C GLY A 240 6.17 -23.06 13.01
N LYS A 241 5.46 -22.45 12.07
CA LYS A 241 4.04 -22.70 11.74
C LYS A 241 3.91 -23.70 10.61
N TYR A 242 4.40 -24.92 10.84
CA TYR A 242 4.51 -25.95 9.80
C TYR A 242 3.14 -26.39 9.26
N ILE A 243 2.14 -26.47 10.12
CA ILE A 243 0.77 -26.86 9.76
C ILE A 243 0.17 -25.88 8.76
N GLU A 244 0.34 -24.57 9.00
CA GLU A 244 -0.12 -23.51 8.10
C GLU A 244 0.65 -23.53 6.78
N ALA A 245 1.96 -23.80 6.81
CA ALA A 245 2.76 -23.95 5.59
C ALA A 245 2.20 -25.07 4.67
N ILE A 246 1.91 -26.24 5.25
CA ILE A 246 1.35 -27.39 4.52
C ILE A 246 -0.07 -27.08 4.01
N LYS A 247 -0.91 -26.45 4.84
CA LYS A 247 -2.26 -26.03 4.44
C LYS A 247 -2.23 -25.07 3.25
N MET A 248 -1.31 -24.11 3.25
CA MET A 248 -1.18 -23.13 2.18
C MET A 248 -0.65 -23.77 0.90
N ASP A 249 0.36 -24.64 0.97
CA ASP A 249 0.87 -25.36 -0.21
C ASP A 249 -0.21 -26.19 -0.90
N ARG A 250 -1.04 -26.92 -0.14
CA ARG A 250 -2.19 -27.65 -0.72
C ARG A 250 -3.21 -26.72 -1.38
N LYS A 251 -3.45 -25.53 -0.82
CA LYS A 251 -4.33 -24.54 -1.46
C LYS A 251 -3.72 -24.01 -2.77
N PHE A 252 -2.41 -23.78 -2.82
CA PHE A 252 -1.74 -23.36 -4.05
C PHE A 252 -1.81 -24.42 -5.15
N SER A 253 -1.60 -25.70 -4.80
CA SER A 253 -1.78 -26.81 -5.75
C SER A 253 -3.22 -26.93 -6.24
N ALA A 254 -4.21 -26.73 -5.36
CA ALA A 254 -5.63 -26.75 -5.72
C ALA A 254 -6.03 -25.58 -6.64
N SER A 255 -5.34 -24.44 -6.54
CA SER A 255 -5.54 -23.27 -7.40
C SER A 255 -4.94 -23.41 -8.81
N GLY A 256 -4.26 -24.52 -9.13
CA GLY A 256 -3.80 -24.83 -10.48
C GLY A 256 -2.51 -24.13 -10.90
N PHE A 257 -1.79 -23.46 -9.98
CA PHE A 257 -0.51 -22.80 -10.25
C PHE A 257 0.69 -23.78 -10.17
N ASP A 258 0.46 -25.06 -10.46
CA ASP A 258 1.40 -26.13 -10.19
C ASP A 258 2.36 -26.36 -11.38
N GLY A 259 3.47 -25.62 -11.40
CA GLY A 259 4.51 -25.70 -12.42
C GLY A 259 5.77 -26.46 -11.97
N GLN A 260 6.73 -26.60 -12.89
CA GLN A 260 8.07 -27.13 -12.56
C GLN A 260 8.78 -26.26 -11.51
N GLU A 261 8.53 -24.95 -11.54
CA GLU A 261 9.10 -23.98 -10.59
C GLU A 261 8.62 -24.18 -9.14
N SER A 262 7.49 -24.89 -8.94
CA SER A 262 6.98 -25.23 -7.61
C SER A 262 7.52 -26.58 -7.08
N SER A 263 8.45 -27.22 -7.80
CA SER A 263 8.99 -28.55 -7.43
C SER A 263 9.73 -28.53 -6.10
N ASP A 264 10.63 -27.56 -5.91
CA ASP A 264 11.51 -27.52 -4.73
C ASP A 264 10.71 -27.23 -3.44
N ARG A 265 9.74 -26.31 -3.51
CA ARG A 265 8.79 -26.07 -2.42
C ARG A 265 8.05 -27.34 -2.02
N ARG A 266 7.53 -28.11 -2.98
CA ARG A 266 6.80 -29.35 -2.69
C ARG A 266 7.69 -30.42 -2.05
N ALA A 267 8.95 -30.51 -2.47
CA ALA A 267 9.90 -31.41 -1.84
C ALA A 267 10.13 -31.03 -0.37
N MET A 268 10.37 -29.75 -0.09
CA MET A 268 10.54 -29.23 1.27
C MET A 268 9.28 -29.44 2.14
N ILE A 269 8.10 -29.13 1.61
CA ILE A 269 6.83 -29.30 2.34
C ILE A 269 6.52 -30.78 2.60
N ARG A 270 6.89 -31.68 1.68
CA ARG A 270 6.74 -33.13 1.87
C ARG A 270 7.63 -33.64 2.99
N GLU A 271 8.91 -33.26 3.00
CA GLU A 271 9.84 -33.61 4.06
C GLU A 271 9.35 -33.10 5.42
N LEU A 272 8.84 -31.86 5.47
CA LEU A 272 8.21 -31.32 6.67
C LEU A 272 7.00 -32.13 7.10
N TYR A 273 6.10 -32.50 6.19
CA TYR A 273 4.95 -33.34 6.51
C TYR A 273 5.38 -34.69 7.09
N GLU A 274 6.41 -35.31 6.52
CA GLU A 274 6.95 -36.59 7.00
C GLU A 274 7.53 -36.47 8.42
N SER A 275 8.17 -35.34 8.75
CA SER A 275 8.74 -35.05 10.06
C SER A 275 7.71 -34.78 11.18
N LEU A 276 6.45 -34.48 10.83
CA LEU A 276 5.39 -34.22 11.81
C LEU A 276 5.03 -35.47 12.63
N SER A 277 4.64 -35.26 13.88
CA SER A 277 4.10 -36.33 14.73
C SER A 277 2.77 -36.86 14.18
N PRO A 278 2.37 -38.09 14.54
CA PRO A 278 1.09 -38.66 14.10
C PRO A 278 -0.13 -37.80 14.50
N VAL A 279 -0.07 -37.14 15.65
CA VAL A 279 -1.16 -36.27 16.15
C VAL A 279 -1.27 -35.00 15.29
N GLU A 280 -0.13 -34.38 14.96
CA GLU A 280 -0.11 -33.19 14.10
C GLU A 280 -0.57 -33.52 12.67
N LYS A 281 -0.18 -34.68 12.13
CA LYS A 281 -0.67 -35.19 10.85
C LYS A 281 -2.19 -35.36 10.86
N GLN A 282 -2.74 -35.96 11.91
CA GLN A 282 -4.18 -36.12 12.07
C GLN A 282 -4.91 -34.76 12.15
N MET A 283 -4.34 -33.78 12.85
CA MET A 283 -4.92 -32.44 12.93
C MET A 283 -4.92 -31.73 11.56
N VAL A 284 -3.81 -31.82 10.82
CA VAL A 284 -3.71 -31.32 9.44
C VAL A 284 -4.76 -31.97 8.54
N GLU A 285 -4.95 -33.28 8.63
CA GLU A 285 -5.95 -34.00 7.82
C GLU A 285 -7.39 -33.61 8.17
N VAL A 286 -7.70 -33.45 9.47
CA VAL A 286 -9.03 -33.05 9.96
C VAL A 286 -9.38 -31.63 9.50
N GLU A 287 -8.45 -30.68 9.59
CA GLU A 287 -8.71 -29.29 9.21
C GLU A 287 -8.68 -29.05 7.69
N ILE A 288 -8.01 -29.92 6.93
CA ILE A 288 -7.93 -29.81 5.47
C ILE A 288 -9.10 -30.50 4.78
N ALA A 289 -9.73 -31.52 5.38
CA ALA A 289 -10.92 -32.15 4.84
C ALA A 289 -12.13 -31.20 4.97
N PRO A 290 -12.55 -30.47 3.91
CA PRO A 290 -13.74 -29.66 4.00
C PRO A 290 -14.92 -30.59 3.67
N ASN A 291 -15.84 -30.78 4.62
CA ASN A 291 -17.24 -31.08 4.32
C ASN A 291 -17.52 -32.16 3.24
N ARG A 292 -16.90 -33.34 3.32
CA ARG A 292 -17.28 -34.49 2.47
C ARG A 292 -18.49 -35.27 3.01
N LYS A 293 -19.10 -34.82 4.11
CA LYS A 293 -20.23 -35.49 4.77
C LYS A 293 -21.47 -34.58 4.86
N GLU A 294 -22.02 -34.18 3.74
CA GLU A 294 -23.40 -33.64 3.70
C GLU A 294 -23.99 -33.77 2.28
N LYS A 295 -24.00 -35.00 1.76
CA LYS A 295 -24.86 -35.42 0.63
C LYS A 295 -24.80 -36.94 0.46
N SER A 296 -25.17 -37.65 1.52
CA SER A 296 -25.55 -39.06 1.45
C SER A 296 -26.16 -39.43 2.79
N GLN A 297 -27.47 -39.15 2.93
CA GLN A 297 -28.45 -39.89 3.72
C GLN A 297 -29.64 -38.99 4.04
N LEU A 298 -30.54 -38.90 3.08
CA LEU A 298 -31.96 -38.66 3.31
C LEU A 298 -32.67 -39.39 2.18
N ASP A 299 -32.90 -40.68 2.39
CA ASP A 299 -34.25 -41.23 2.20
C ASP A 299 -34.35 -42.66 2.74
N SER A 300 -35.51 -42.91 3.37
CA SER A 300 -36.07 -44.15 3.90
C SER A 300 -35.60 -44.66 5.28
N ALA A 301 -36.48 -44.39 6.26
CA ALA A 301 -36.56 -45.03 7.57
C ALA A 301 -37.43 -46.34 7.50
N PRO A 302 -37.82 -47.00 8.61
CA PRO A 302 -37.20 -48.26 9.07
C PRO A 302 -38.19 -49.43 9.27
N ALA A 303 -37.69 -50.62 9.60
CA ALA A 303 -38.46 -51.63 10.34
C ALA A 303 -37.54 -52.45 11.28
N PRO A 304 -38.02 -52.89 12.46
CA PRO A 304 -37.18 -53.31 13.58
C PRO A 304 -36.98 -54.83 13.62
N VAL A 305 -35.80 -55.27 14.05
CA VAL A 305 -35.61 -56.65 14.53
C VAL A 305 -34.68 -56.65 15.75
N LEU A 306 -35.17 -57.24 16.83
CA LEU A 306 -34.45 -57.55 18.06
C LEU A 306 -33.29 -58.53 17.81
N ALA A 307 -32.15 -58.31 18.47
CA ALA A 307 -31.45 -59.32 19.27
C ALA A 307 -30.16 -58.75 19.89
N GLU A 308 -29.92 -59.19 21.12
CA GLU A 308 -28.81 -58.87 22.01
C GLU A 308 -27.44 -59.33 21.49
N SER A 309 -26.38 -58.56 21.80
CA SER A 309 -25.16 -59.10 22.41
C SER A 309 -24.18 -57.98 22.82
N SER A 310 -23.97 -57.88 24.13
CA SER A 310 -22.66 -57.80 24.79
C SER A 310 -21.67 -56.67 24.46
N ASN A 311 -21.62 -55.69 25.37
CA ASN A 311 -20.45 -55.19 26.10
C ASN A 311 -19.07 -55.13 25.41
N LEU A 312 -18.45 -53.95 25.45
CA LEU A 312 -17.16 -53.69 26.14
C LEU A 312 -16.63 -52.27 25.80
N SER A 313 -16.95 -51.29 26.64
CA SER A 313 -16.02 -50.21 26.98
C SER A 313 -16.50 -49.53 28.26
N GLN A 314 -15.86 -49.87 29.37
CA GLN A 314 -15.98 -49.15 30.63
C GLN A 314 -15.11 -47.89 30.52
N SER A 315 -15.73 -46.71 30.50
CA SER A 315 -15.05 -45.45 30.80
C SER A 315 -15.76 -44.79 31.97
N TRP A 316 -15.03 -44.65 33.07
CA TRP A 316 -15.45 -44.05 34.32
C TRP A 316 -15.36 -42.53 34.23
N GLU A 317 -16.32 -41.85 33.61
CA GLU A 317 -16.40 -40.38 33.72
C GLU A 317 -17.71 -39.76 33.21
N GLU A 318 -18.88 -40.29 33.58
CA GLU A 318 -20.14 -39.55 33.39
C GLU A 318 -21.06 -39.71 34.60
N VAL A 319 -21.16 -38.67 35.42
CA VAL A 319 -22.21 -38.51 36.45
C VAL A 319 -23.32 -37.66 35.83
N PRO A 320 -24.55 -38.17 35.64
CA PRO A 320 -25.66 -37.35 35.16
C PRO A 320 -26.13 -36.42 36.27
N VAL A 321 -26.13 -35.12 36.01
CA VAL A 321 -26.80 -34.13 36.86
C VAL A 321 -28.29 -34.13 36.49
N PRO A 322 -29.23 -34.31 37.43
CA PRO A 322 -30.64 -34.27 37.10
C PRO A 322 -31.07 -32.85 36.70
N GLU A 323 -31.55 -32.72 35.46
CA GLU A 323 -32.30 -31.56 34.98
C GLU A 323 -33.62 -31.49 35.76
N ASN A 324 -33.67 -30.66 36.80
CA ASN A 324 -34.89 -30.01 37.29
C ASN A 324 -34.54 -29.09 38.48
N LEU A 325 -33.76 -28.03 38.23
CA LEU A 325 -33.65 -26.88 39.14
C LEU A 325 -33.07 -25.66 38.40
N ASN A 326 -33.61 -25.38 37.21
CA ASN A 326 -33.51 -24.07 36.56
C ASN A 326 -34.90 -23.43 36.50
N LYS A 327 -35.28 -22.77 37.60
CA LYS A 327 -36.14 -21.58 37.55
C LYS A 327 -35.60 -20.54 38.53
N SER A 328 -34.86 -19.60 37.94
CA SER A 328 -34.67 -18.17 38.26
C SER A 328 -35.44 -17.65 39.49
N THR A 329 -34.92 -16.75 40.34
CA THR A 329 -34.36 -15.44 39.98
C THR A 329 -33.85 -14.73 41.25
N SER A 330 -32.92 -13.78 41.07
CA SER A 330 -32.56 -12.64 41.96
C SER A 330 -31.39 -12.81 42.94
N THR A 331 -30.27 -12.13 42.62
CA THR A 331 -29.58 -11.14 43.48
C THR A 331 -28.36 -10.57 42.75
N PRO A 332 -28.14 -9.24 42.74
CA PRO A 332 -26.82 -8.66 42.54
C PRO A 332 -26.40 -7.86 43.77
N LEU A 333 -25.40 -8.37 44.49
CA LEU A 333 -24.56 -7.66 45.48
C LEU A 333 -23.16 -8.23 45.22
N ARG A 334 -22.09 -7.50 44.91
CA ARG A 334 -21.63 -6.19 45.38
C ARG A 334 -20.60 -5.64 44.40
N ASN A 335 -20.66 -4.33 44.19
CA ASN A 335 -19.54 -3.49 43.78
C ASN A 335 -18.36 -3.64 44.76
N ILE A 336 -17.16 -3.88 44.25
CA ILE A 336 -15.91 -3.56 44.96
C ILE A 336 -15.28 -2.38 44.20
N GLN A 337 -15.47 -1.19 44.77
CA GLN A 337 -14.79 0.04 44.35
C GLN A 337 -13.37 0.05 44.92
N ILE A 338 -12.41 0.38 44.06
CA ILE A 338 -11.01 0.65 44.41
C ILE A 338 -10.94 2.10 44.93
N PRO A 339 -10.27 2.39 46.07
CA PRO A 339 -10.21 3.74 46.63
C PRO A 339 -9.27 4.66 45.82
N PRO A 340 -9.57 5.97 45.72
CA PRO A 340 -8.79 6.93 44.94
C PRO A 340 -7.52 7.39 45.68
N THR A 341 -6.42 7.53 44.93
CA THR A 341 -5.16 8.14 45.36
C THR A 341 -5.26 9.67 45.43
N PRO A 342 -4.71 10.32 46.47
CA PRO A 342 -4.72 11.78 46.58
C PRO A 342 -3.62 12.46 45.73
N PRO A 343 -3.82 13.72 45.29
CA PRO A 343 -2.92 14.42 44.38
C PRO A 343 -1.65 14.95 45.09
N VAL A 344 -0.50 14.75 44.45
CA VAL A 344 0.80 15.32 44.84
C VAL A 344 0.85 16.80 44.45
N LYS A 345 1.15 17.66 45.43
CA LYS A 345 1.36 19.10 45.26
C LYS A 345 2.70 19.37 44.59
N CYS A 346 2.69 20.20 43.53
CA CYS A 346 3.87 20.90 43.04
C CYS A 346 4.39 21.86 44.12
N THR A 347 5.65 21.68 44.53
CA THR A 347 6.44 22.71 45.19
C THR A 347 7.55 23.16 44.24
N SER A 348 7.42 24.38 43.74
CA SER A 348 8.49 25.18 43.16
C SER A 348 9.55 25.47 44.22
N LEU A 349 10.82 25.26 43.90
CA LEU A 349 11.95 25.80 44.64
C LEU A 349 12.89 26.54 43.68
N HIS A 350 13.40 27.64 44.25
CA HIS A 350 14.22 28.74 43.74
C HIS A 350 15.34 28.44 42.75
#